data_AF-A0A9D8EKL7-F1
#
_entry.id   AF-A0A9D8EKL7-F1
#
_cell.length_a   1.000
_cell.length_b   1.000
_cell.length_c   1.000
_cell.angle_alpha   90.00
_cell.angle_beta   90.00
_cell.angle_gamma   90.00
#
_symmetry.space_group_name_H-M   'P 1'
#
loop_
_entity.id
_entity.type
_entity.pdbx_description
1 polymer ?
#
loop_
_entity_poly.entity_id
_entity_poly.type
_entity_poly.pdbx_seq_one_letter_code
_entity_poly.pdbx_strand_id
1 'polypeptide(L)'
;MKDIIEEKRYFLKDYIRLETDFSQTDQNRSIAPPPIEKPFLKGSKRINLPKPHQWKDIGDCSLIYAIANRKSCRKYSQKPLE
;
A
#
# COMPACT_ATOMS: atom_id res chain seq x y z
N MET A 1 29.61 6.56 -13.47
CA MET A 1 28.28 6.13 -13.99
C MET A 1 28.25 4.63 -14.30
N LYS A 2 29.27 4.09 -14.99
CA LYS A 2 29.45 2.63 -15.20
C LYS A 2 29.52 1.86 -13.87
N ASP A 3 30.19 2.42 -12.87
CA ASP A 3 30.34 1.80 -11.54
C ASP A 3 29.03 1.70 -10.76
N ILE A 4 28.17 2.73 -10.83
CA ILE A 4 26.85 2.71 -10.19
C ILE A 4 25.98 1.59 -10.78
N ILE A 5 26.03 1.40 -12.10
CA ILE A 5 25.26 0.34 -12.76
C ILE A 5 25.76 -1.04 -12.32
N GLU A 6 27.07 -1.25 -12.25
CA GLU A 6 27.64 -2.52 -11.79
C GLU A 6 27.35 -2.78 -10.31
N GLU A 7 27.39 -1.77 -9.45
CA GLU A 7 26.98 -1.89 -8.04
C GLU A 7 25.50 -2.29 -7.90
N LYS A 8 24.60 -1.66 -8.68
CA LYS A 8 23.17 -2.04 -8.68
C LYS A 8 22.94 -3.44 -9.22
N ARG A 9 23.70 -3.86 -10.23
CA ARG A 9 23.65 -5.25 -10.74
C ARG A 9 24.19 -6.25 -9.72
N TYR A 10 25.24 -5.88 -9.00
CA TYR A 10 25.80 -6.69 -7.93
C TYR A 10 24.79 -6.91 -6.81
N PHE A 11 24.08 -5.86 -6.36
CA PHE A 11 23.05 -5.94 -5.33
C PHE A 11 21.93 -6.95 -5.66
N LEU A 12 21.63 -7.15 -6.94
CA LEU A 12 20.60 -8.10 -7.38
C LEU A 12 21.09 -9.57 -7.42
N LYS A 13 22.37 -9.83 -7.19
CA LYS A 13 22.93 -11.19 -7.17
C LYS A 13 22.70 -11.82 -5.79
N ASP A 14 22.41 -13.12 -5.78
CA ASP A 14 22.24 -13.89 -4.54
C ASP A 14 23.52 -13.92 -3.66
N TYR A 15 24.70 -13.72 -4.26
CA TYR A 15 25.98 -13.72 -3.55
C TYR A 15 26.04 -12.70 -2.40
N ILE A 16 25.28 -11.60 -2.48
CA ILE A 16 25.24 -10.57 -1.44
C ILE A 16 24.79 -11.12 -0.07
N ARG A 17 24.02 -12.22 -0.02
CA ARG A 17 23.63 -12.84 1.26
C ARG A 17 24.82 -13.41 2.02
N LEU A 18 25.90 -13.80 1.34
CA LEU A 18 27.09 -14.33 2.00
C LEU A 18 27.91 -13.20 2.67
N GLU A 19 27.78 -11.98 2.18
CA GLU A 19 28.47 -10.79 2.69
C GLU A 19 27.60 -9.97 3.67
N THR A 20 26.30 -10.23 3.70
CA THR A 20 25.35 -9.51 4.56
C THR A 20 25.40 -10.07 5.99
N ASP A 21 25.72 -9.22 6.96
CA ASP A 21 25.62 -9.58 8.38
C ASP A 21 24.14 -9.58 8.84
N PHE A 22 23.50 -10.75 8.76
CA PHE A 22 22.12 -10.93 9.21
C PHE A 22 21.95 -10.90 10.74
N SER A 23 23.05 -10.90 11.53
CA SER A 23 22.98 -10.66 12.99
C SER A 23 22.45 -9.27 13.33
N GLN A 24 22.65 -8.32 12.41
CA GLN A 24 22.20 -6.94 12.56
C GLN A 24 20.81 -6.67 11.99
N THR A 25 20.06 -7.71 11.61
CA THR A 25 18.65 -7.52 11.25
C THR A 25 17.80 -7.32 12.51
N ASP A 26 16.76 -6.49 12.40
CA ASP A 26 15.80 -6.28 13.49
C ASP A 26 15.18 -7.59 13.96
N GLN A 27 14.87 -8.49 13.02
CA GLN A 27 14.33 -9.81 13.33
C GLN A 27 15.31 -10.65 14.16
N ASN A 28 16.60 -10.70 13.79
CA ASN A 28 17.59 -11.49 14.53
C ASN A 28 17.89 -10.88 15.91
N ARG A 29 17.81 -9.54 16.01
CA ARG A 29 17.88 -8.81 17.29
C ARG A 29 16.60 -8.91 18.13
N SER A 30 15.60 -9.67 17.70
CA SER A 30 14.29 -9.80 18.37
C SER A 30 13.60 -8.45 18.60
N ILE A 31 13.85 -7.47 17.73
CA ILE A 31 13.17 -6.18 17.73
C ILE A 31 11.74 -6.41 17.24
N ALA A 32 10.76 -5.88 17.97
CA ALA A 32 9.36 -6.04 17.63
C ALA A 32 9.07 -5.48 16.23
N PRO A 33 8.24 -6.16 15.43
CA PRO A 33 7.84 -5.64 14.14
C PRO A 33 7.10 -4.30 14.31
N PRO A 34 7.12 -3.43 13.29
CA PRO A 34 6.33 -2.22 13.32
C PRO A 34 4.83 -2.54 13.50
N PRO A 35 4.03 -1.58 13.98
CA PRO A 35 2.58 -1.76 14.12
C PRO A 35 1.91 -2.20 12.82
N ILE A 36 0.88 -3.06 12.93
CA ILE A 36 0.09 -3.57 11.79
C ILE A 36 -0.51 -2.42 10.97
N GLU A 37 -0.99 -1.38 11.66
CA GLU A 37 -1.52 -0.17 11.05
C GLU A 37 -0.62 1.02 11.41
N LYS A 38 -0.49 1.95 10.47
CA LYS A 38 0.20 3.22 10.74
C LYS A 38 -0.54 3.95 11.86
N PRO A 39 0.13 4.30 12.98
CA PRO A 39 -0.51 5.03 14.05
C PRO A 39 -0.94 6.41 13.55
N PHE A 40 -2.12 6.85 13.99
CA PHE A 40 -2.55 8.22 13.75
C PHE A 40 -1.71 9.19 14.58
N LEU A 41 -1.50 10.40 14.06
CA LEU A 41 -0.79 11.45 14.78
C LEU A 41 -1.59 11.87 16.02
N LYS A 42 -0.89 11.99 17.16
CA LYS A 42 -1.49 12.44 18.41
C LYS A 42 -2.05 13.86 18.23
N GLY A 43 -3.32 14.05 18.54
CA GLY A 43 -4.01 15.35 18.40
C GLY A 43 -4.68 15.59 17.05
N SER A 44 -4.54 14.69 16.07
CA SER A 44 -5.26 14.83 14.80
C SER A 44 -6.77 14.68 14.96
N LYS A 45 -7.53 15.59 14.34
CA LYS A 45 -8.99 15.49 14.24
C LYS A 45 -9.35 14.24 13.44
N ARG A 46 -10.22 13.41 14.01
CA ARG A 46 -10.75 12.21 13.34
C ARG A 46 -12.10 12.52 12.72
N ILE A 47 -12.31 12.07 11.49
CA ILE A 47 -13.59 12.13 10.79
C ILE A 47 -14.08 10.69 10.66
N ASN A 48 -15.25 10.38 11.23
CA ASN A 48 -15.86 9.08 11.07
C ASN A 48 -16.48 9.00 9.67
N LEU A 49 -16.11 7.96 8.91
CA LEU A 49 -16.69 7.70 7.60
C LEU A 49 -18.01 6.92 7.75
N PRO A 50 -18.99 7.12 6.84
CA PRO A 50 -20.21 6.31 6.80
C PRO A 50 -19.88 4.82 6.62
N LYS A 51 -20.49 3.96 7.43
CA LYS A 51 -20.40 2.50 7.29
C LYS A 51 -21.15 2.04 6.03
N PRO A 52 -20.85 0.84 5.48
CA PRO A 52 -21.53 0.32 4.29
C PRO A 52 -23.06 0.36 4.34
N HIS A 53 -23.65 0.02 5.48
CA HIS A 53 -25.12 0.05 5.66
C HIS A 53 -25.73 1.47 5.73
N GLN A 54 -24.90 2.52 5.71
CA GLN A 54 -25.32 3.93 5.74
C GLN A 54 -25.22 4.59 4.37
N TRP A 55 -24.69 3.88 3.37
CA TRP A 55 -24.63 4.38 2.01
C TRP A 55 -26.05 4.48 1.45
N LYS A 56 -26.37 5.62 0.81
CA LYS A 56 -27.70 5.88 0.25
C LYS A 56 -27.76 5.53 -1.23
N ASP A 57 -26.73 5.93 -1.97
CA ASP A 57 -26.74 5.89 -3.43
C ASP A 57 -25.82 4.81 -4.01
N ILE A 58 -25.16 4.02 -3.16
CA ILE A 58 -24.32 2.90 -3.57
C ILE A 58 -25.16 1.62 -3.46
N GLY A 59 -25.63 1.12 -4.60
CA GLY A 59 -26.36 -0.14 -4.70
C GLY A 59 -25.45 -1.36 -4.88
N ASP A 60 -26.08 -2.54 -4.85
CA ASP A 60 -25.41 -3.81 -5.11
C ASP A 60 -24.93 -3.92 -6.57
N CYS A 61 -23.82 -4.63 -6.76
CA CYS A 61 -23.25 -4.90 -8.07
C CYS A 61 -22.69 -6.32 -8.12
N SER A 62 -23.12 -7.13 -9.09
CA SER A 62 -22.60 -8.49 -9.23
C SER A 62 -21.16 -8.47 -9.73
N LEU A 63 -20.36 -9.43 -9.28
CA LEU A 63 -18.94 -9.49 -9.65
C LEU A 63 -18.74 -9.62 -11.16
N ILE A 64 -19.54 -10.48 -11.83
CA ILE A 64 -19.49 -10.67 -13.27
C ILE A 64 -19.78 -9.36 -14.01
N TYR A 65 -20.82 -8.63 -13.56
CA TYR A 65 -21.18 -7.35 -14.14
C TYR A 65 -20.10 -6.30 -13.93
N ALA A 66 -19.56 -6.20 -12.71
CA ALA A 66 -18.51 -5.25 -12.34
C ALA A 66 -17.26 -5.44 -13.20
N ILE A 67 -16.80 -6.69 -13.40
CA ILE A 67 -15.63 -7.01 -14.22
C ILE A 67 -15.89 -6.65 -15.68
N ALA A 68 -17.02 -7.10 -16.23
CA ALA A 68 -17.36 -6.89 -17.65
C ALA A 68 -17.48 -5.41 -18.02
N ASN A 69 -17.97 -4.57 -17.09
CA ASN A 69 -18.26 -3.16 -17.35
C ASN A 69 -17.20 -2.19 -16.79
N ARG A 70 -16.13 -2.69 -16.17
CA ARG A 70 -15.07 -1.84 -15.59
C ARG A 70 -14.36 -1.07 -16.70
N LYS A 71 -14.38 0.26 -16.59
CA LYS A 71 -13.70 1.18 -17.51
C LYS A 71 -12.98 2.28 -16.76
N SER A 72 -11.90 2.80 -17.34
CA SER A 72 -11.21 3.98 -16.82
C SER A 72 -11.98 5.24 -17.22
N CYS A 73 -12.73 5.82 -16.28
CA CYS A 73 -13.39 7.10 -16.49
C CYS A 73 -12.42 8.25 -16.16
N ARG A 74 -12.35 9.27 -17.01
CA ARG A 74 -11.49 10.47 -16.80
C ARG A 74 -12.21 11.79 -17.08
N LYS A 75 -13.51 11.72 -17.39
CA LYS A 75 -14.39 12.88 -17.59
C LYS A 75 -15.50 12.77 -16.55
N TYR A 76 -15.57 13.74 -15.66
CA TYR A 76 -16.46 13.71 -14.51
C TYR A 76 -17.52 14.79 -14.63
N SER A 77 -18.65 14.58 -13.96
CA SER A 77 -19.63 15.64 -13.76
C SER A 77 -19.09 16.69 -12.78
N GLN A 78 -19.64 17.91 -12.82
CA GLN A 78 -19.30 18.95 -11.83
C GLN A 78 -19.96 18.72 -10.47
N LYS A 79 -20.84 17.73 -10.34
CA LYS A 79 -21.48 17.41 -9.07
C LYS A 79 -20.48 16.71 -8.15
N PRO A 80 -20.40 17.11 -6.86
CA PRO A 80 -19.63 16.38 -5.85
C PRO A 80 -20.13 14.93 -5.71
N LEU A 81 -19.28 14.08 -5.15
CA LEU A 81 -19.69 12.76 -4.70
C LEU A 81 -20.53 12.94 -3.42
N GLU A 82 -21.72 12.35 -3.40
CA GLU A 82 -22.60 12.27 -2.23
C GLU A 82 -22.28 11.07 -1.34
#